data_AF-A0A9W5TAX4-F1
#
_entry.id   AF-A0A9W5TAX4-F1
#
_cell.length_a   1.000
_cell.length_b   1.000
_cell.length_c   1.000
_cell.angle_alpha   90.00
_cell.angle_beta   90.00
_cell.angle_gamma   90.00
#
_symmetry.space_group_name_H-M   'P 1'
#
loop_
_entity.id
_entity.type
_entity.pdbx_description
1 polymer ?
#
loop_
_entity_poly.entity_id
_entity_poly.type
_entity_poly.pdbx_seq_one_letter_code
_entity_poly.pdbx_strand_id
1 'polypeptide(L)'
;MAEETKEVSGVKETSESVDSSKEVEDGTSKGDTASTKPETPEEPEEEEEVVEGNWNTRKVEVKEIQVITGEEDEEIFWQQRSKLYRFGTDTDGEPVWKERGLGESKLLQHKTTKKIRFLLRQDKTLKVVANHYVLETESLCRLRPNIGSDKIWVWTANNTYDDETKVEQMALKFGQIDQAKLFKEKFEEAAKINKEIFQAEGKKC
;
A
#
# COMPACT_ATOMS: atom_id res chain seq x y z
N MET A 1 -55.66 15.89 -27.80
CA MET A 1 -54.87 17.10 -28.14
C MET A 1 -53.42 16.67 -27.90
N ALA A 2 -52.68 16.10 -28.87
CA ALA A 2 -52.08 16.76 -30.06
C ALA A 2 -51.28 18.00 -29.61
N GLU A 3 -49.97 18.19 -29.84
CA GLU A 3 -48.99 17.80 -30.88
C GLU A 3 -47.60 17.55 -30.21
N GLU A 4 -46.71 16.63 -30.63
CA GLU A 4 -45.80 16.63 -31.80
C GLU A 4 -44.81 17.82 -31.80
N THR A 5 -43.46 17.67 -31.75
CA THR A 5 -42.59 17.17 -32.83
C THR A 5 -41.08 17.14 -32.46
N LYS A 6 -40.37 16.15 -33.07
CA LYS A 6 -39.01 16.08 -33.71
C LYS A 6 -37.74 16.62 -33.02
N GLU A 7 -36.64 15.86 -32.86
CA GLU A 7 -35.68 15.14 -33.78
C GLU A 7 -34.43 15.94 -34.19
N VAL A 8 -33.37 15.19 -34.57
CA VAL A 8 -32.07 15.52 -35.22
C VAL A 8 -30.89 15.63 -34.22
N SER A 9 -30.05 14.60 -34.02
CA SER A 9 -29.02 13.94 -34.87
C SER A 9 -27.67 14.65 -34.88
N GLY A 10 -26.56 13.90 -34.79
CA GLY A 10 -25.23 14.38 -35.17
C GLY A 10 -24.05 13.63 -34.55
N VAL A 11 -23.64 12.54 -35.19
CA VAL A 11 -22.34 11.87 -35.02
C VAL A 11 -21.22 12.78 -35.56
N LYS A 12 -20.05 12.78 -34.92
CA LYS A 12 -18.79 13.04 -35.65
C LYS A 12 -17.62 12.27 -35.04
N GLU A 13 -17.29 11.15 -35.67
CA GLU A 13 -15.93 10.63 -35.76
C GLU A 13 -15.06 11.66 -36.49
N THR A 14 -13.81 11.82 -36.04
CA THR A 14 -12.72 12.28 -36.91
C THR A 14 -11.47 11.47 -36.61
N SER A 15 -11.03 10.81 -37.67
CA SER A 15 -9.82 10.03 -37.90
C SER A 15 -8.60 10.92 -38.20
N GLU A 16 -7.47 10.23 -38.43
CA GLU A 16 -6.23 10.63 -39.12
C GLU A 16 -5.17 11.35 -38.25
N SER A 17 -3.95 10.86 -37.99
CA SER A 17 -2.90 10.09 -38.71
C SER A 17 -1.71 11.00 -39.00
N VAL A 18 -0.50 10.64 -38.54
CA VAL A 18 0.72 10.67 -39.37
C VAL A 18 1.86 9.92 -38.67
N ASP A 19 2.31 8.87 -39.34
CA ASP A 19 3.61 8.22 -39.23
C ASP A 19 4.55 8.89 -40.25
N SER A 20 5.82 9.13 -39.88
CA SER A 20 6.91 9.20 -40.86
C SER A 20 8.26 9.21 -40.14
N SER A 21 8.99 8.10 -40.22
CA SER A 21 10.46 8.11 -40.14
C SER A 21 11.01 7.13 -41.18
N LYS A 22 11.59 7.69 -42.25
CA LYS A 22 12.30 6.97 -43.31
C LYS A 22 13.76 6.78 -42.91
N GLU A 23 14.26 5.57 -43.11
CA GLU A 23 15.67 5.24 -43.31
C GLU A 23 16.16 5.74 -44.69
N VAL A 24 17.46 6.03 -44.81
CA VAL A 24 18.27 5.79 -46.03
C VAL A 24 19.76 5.70 -45.67
N GLU A 25 20.42 4.80 -46.41
CA GLU A 25 21.74 4.21 -46.24
C GLU A 25 22.93 4.99 -46.84
N ASP A 26 24.12 4.51 -46.44
CA ASP A 26 25.38 4.25 -47.18
C ASP A 26 26.24 5.39 -47.76
N GLY A 27 27.54 5.21 -47.59
CA GLY A 27 28.63 6.05 -48.07
C GLY A 27 29.99 5.39 -47.86
N THR A 28 30.22 4.25 -48.52
CA THR A 28 31.54 3.59 -48.64
C THR A 28 32.54 4.45 -49.45
N SER A 29 33.80 4.52 -48.99
CA SER A 29 34.96 4.92 -49.81
C SER A 29 36.21 4.13 -49.39
N LYS A 30 36.75 3.37 -50.35
CA LYS A 30 37.90 2.46 -50.27
C LYS A 30 39.18 3.20 -50.71
N GLY A 31 40.31 2.91 -50.07
CA GLY A 31 41.65 3.31 -50.54
C GLY A 31 42.74 2.45 -49.90
N ASP A 32 43.24 1.46 -50.65
CA ASP A 32 44.38 0.60 -50.34
C ASP A 32 45.72 1.37 -50.41
N THR A 33 46.72 0.98 -49.60
CA THR A 33 48.04 0.45 -50.05
C THR A 33 48.87 0.00 -48.84
N ALA A 34 49.47 -1.20 -48.96
CA ALA A 34 50.18 -1.95 -47.94
C ALA A 34 51.68 -1.56 -47.75
N SER A 35 52.24 -1.85 -46.56
CA SER A 35 53.61 -2.35 -46.34
C SER A 35 53.81 -2.84 -44.89
N THR A 36 54.76 -3.76 -44.68
CA THR A 36 54.73 -4.90 -43.74
C THR A 36 55.68 -4.78 -42.51
N LYS A 37 55.20 -5.13 -41.29
CA LYS A 37 55.75 -5.84 -40.07
C LYS A 37 57.26 -5.67 -39.66
N PRO A 38 57.70 -5.65 -38.35
CA PRO A 38 57.27 -6.58 -37.30
C PRO A 38 57.14 -6.16 -35.81
N GLU A 39 56.62 -7.14 -35.05
CA GLU A 39 56.07 -7.18 -33.68
C GLU A 39 57.04 -6.86 -32.53
N THR A 40 56.51 -6.30 -31.44
CA THR A 40 56.80 -6.73 -30.06
C THR A 40 55.56 -6.43 -29.18
N PRO A 41 55.03 -7.38 -28.38
CA PRO A 41 53.87 -7.15 -27.52
C PRO A 41 54.31 -6.72 -26.10
N GLU A 42 53.77 -5.62 -25.60
CA GLU A 42 53.78 -5.30 -24.15
C GLU A 42 52.35 -5.44 -23.61
N GLU A 43 52.19 -6.36 -22.65
CA GLU A 43 50.98 -6.61 -21.87
C GLU A 43 50.79 -5.53 -20.77
N PRO A 44 49.58 -5.42 -20.18
CA PRO A 44 49.16 -4.26 -19.39
C PRO A 44 49.61 -4.39 -17.93
N GLU A 45 50.14 -3.31 -17.34
CA GLU A 45 50.27 -3.18 -15.88
C GLU A 45 49.06 -2.39 -15.35
N GLU A 46 47.99 -3.10 -14.99
CA GLU A 46 46.97 -2.61 -14.07
C GLU A 46 47.50 -2.77 -12.64
N GLU A 47 48.06 -1.71 -12.08
CA GLU A 47 48.29 -1.62 -10.63
C GLU A 47 46.99 -1.19 -9.95
N GLU A 48 46.13 -2.16 -9.61
CA GLU A 48 45.06 -1.91 -8.63
C GLU A 48 45.70 -1.79 -7.24
N GLU A 49 45.89 -0.56 -6.75
CA GLU A 49 46.13 -0.33 -5.34
C GLU A 49 44.88 -0.73 -4.53
N VAL A 50 44.88 -1.97 -4.05
CA VAL A 50 43.96 -2.41 -3.01
C VAL A 50 44.34 -1.70 -1.72
N VAL A 51 43.72 -0.56 -1.46
CA VAL A 51 43.74 0.04 -0.12
C VAL A 51 43.03 -0.94 0.79
N GLU A 52 43.79 -1.73 1.57
CA GLU A 52 43.28 -2.57 2.64
C GLU A 52 42.66 -1.67 3.72
N GLY A 53 41.44 -1.22 3.47
CA GLY A 53 40.62 -0.56 4.48
C GLY A 53 40.48 -1.52 5.65
N ASN A 54 41.02 -1.13 6.81
CA ASN A 54 40.84 -1.85 8.06
C ASN A 54 39.37 -1.78 8.49
N TRP A 55 38.52 -2.57 7.83
CA TRP A 55 37.10 -2.79 8.12
C TRP A 55 36.99 -3.68 9.36
N ASN A 56 37.52 -3.17 10.48
CA ASN A 56 37.47 -3.82 11.77
C ASN A 56 36.01 -3.83 12.23
N THR A 57 35.27 -4.82 11.73
CA THR A 57 33.85 -5.00 11.99
C THR A 57 33.74 -5.37 13.46
N ARG A 58 33.31 -4.40 14.30
CA ARG A 58 33.04 -4.67 15.71
C ARG A 58 32.07 -5.85 15.76
N LYS A 59 32.54 -6.97 16.31
CA LYS A 59 31.69 -8.14 16.58
C LYS A 59 30.70 -7.74 17.67
N VAL A 60 29.50 -7.34 17.25
CA VAL A 60 28.38 -7.12 18.17
C VAL A 60 27.76 -8.48 18.44
N GLU A 61 27.83 -8.94 19.68
CA GLU A 61 27.11 -10.13 20.12
C GLU A 61 25.63 -9.79 20.25
N VAL A 62 24.81 -10.28 19.32
CA VAL A 62 23.36 -10.15 19.38
C VAL A 62 22.83 -11.24 20.31
N LYS A 63 22.26 -10.83 21.44
CA LYS A 63 21.55 -11.76 22.33
C LYS A 63 20.17 -12.02 21.75
N GLU A 64 19.74 -13.28 21.77
CA GLU A 64 18.37 -13.64 21.45
C GLU A 64 17.44 -13.08 22.53
N ILE A 65 16.49 -12.24 22.11
CA ILE A 65 15.50 -11.62 23.00
C ILE A 65 14.14 -12.20 22.60
N GLN A 66 13.36 -12.64 23.59
CA GLN A 66 11.97 -13.02 23.34
C GLN A 66 11.17 -11.78 22.95
N VAL A 67 10.60 -11.80 21.75
CA VAL A 67 9.78 -10.71 21.22
C VAL A 67 8.35 -10.88 21.72
N ILE A 68 7.89 -9.95 22.55
CA ILE A 68 6.49 -9.85 22.97
C ILE A 68 5.75 -9.01 21.93
N THR A 69 4.65 -9.52 21.42
CA THR A 69 3.88 -8.90 20.32
C THR A 69 2.85 -7.88 20.81
N GLY A 70 2.40 -8.02 22.06
CA GLY A 70 1.31 -7.23 22.63
C GLY A 70 -0.07 -7.67 22.13
N GLU A 71 -0.18 -8.90 21.62
CA GLU A 71 -1.39 -9.54 21.09
C GLU A 71 -1.76 -10.80 21.90
N GLU A 72 -1.01 -11.13 22.97
CA GLU A 72 -1.11 -12.40 23.71
C GLU A 72 -2.44 -12.55 24.48
N ASP A 73 -3.03 -11.43 24.90
CA ASP A 73 -4.30 -11.36 25.63
C ASP A 73 -5.52 -11.23 24.69
N GLU A 74 -5.32 -11.43 23.38
CA GLU A 74 -6.35 -11.24 22.38
C GLU A 74 -6.60 -12.52 21.58
N GLU A 75 -7.80 -12.61 21.00
CA GLU A 75 -8.25 -13.70 20.14
C GLU A 75 -8.64 -13.15 18.78
N ILE A 76 -8.43 -13.93 17.73
CA ILE A 76 -8.75 -13.52 16.36
C ILE A 76 -10.26 -13.63 16.16
N PHE A 77 -10.92 -12.48 16.06
CA PHE A 77 -12.33 -12.38 15.71
C PHE A 77 -12.54 -12.54 14.20
N TRP A 78 -11.62 -11.98 13.41
CA TRP A 78 -11.59 -12.11 11.96
C TRP A 78 -10.17 -11.85 11.45
N GLN A 79 -9.77 -12.51 10.36
CA GLN A 79 -8.53 -12.21 9.66
C GLN A 79 -8.67 -12.39 8.15
N GLN A 80 -8.00 -11.54 7.38
CA GLN A 80 -7.92 -11.67 5.93
C GLN A 80 -6.75 -10.89 5.35
N ARG A 81 -6.13 -11.47 4.30
CA ARG A 81 -5.13 -10.78 3.47
C ARG A 81 -5.72 -9.56 2.77
N SER A 82 -5.07 -8.40 2.89
CA SER A 82 -5.57 -7.13 2.36
C SER A 82 -4.48 -6.08 2.17
N LYS A 83 -4.75 -5.05 1.38
CA LYS A 83 -3.87 -3.89 1.18
C LYS A 83 -4.52 -2.62 1.73
N LEU A 84 -3.81 -1.94 2.63
CA LEU A 84 -4.22 -0.69 3.25
C LEU A 84 -3.63 0.50 2.50
N TYR A 85 -4.48 1.48 2.24
CA TYR A 85 -4.14 2.79 1.72
C TYR A 85 -4.53 3.85 2.74
N ARG A 86 -3.81 4.96 2.72
CA ARG A 86 -4.09 6.14 3.53
C ARG A 86 -4.31 7.34 2.62
N PHE A 87 -5.34 8.12 2.91
CA PHE A 87 -5.56 9.40 2.26
C PHE A 87 -4.62 10.44 2.86
N GLY A 88 -3.86 11.13 2.01
CA GLY A 88 -2.95 12.18 2.42
C GLY A 88 -2.70 13.16 1.29
N THR A 89 -1.75 14.05 1.49
CA THR A 89 -1.39 15.07 0.52
C THR A 89 -0.16 14.63 -0.28
N ASP A 90 -0.13 14.92 -1.57
CA ASP A 90 1.06 14.74 -2.40
C ASP A 90 2.05 15.91 -2.33
N THR A 91 3.18 15.79 -3.03
CA THR A 91 4.18 16.88 -3.12
C THR A 91 3.58 18.17 -3.64
N ASP A 92 2.57 18.06 -4.52
CA ASP A 92 1.95 19.20 -5.18
C ASP A 92 0.78 19.79 -4.38
N GLY A 93 0.49 19.26 -3.18
CA GLY A 93 -0.59 19.74 -2.32
C GLY A 93 -1.96 19.06 -2.58
N GLU A 94 -2.04 18.20 -3.59
CA GLU A 94 -3.29 17.52 -3.96
C GLU A 94 -3.59 16.29 -3.08
N PRO A 95 -4.87 16.02 -2.73
CA PRO A 95 -5.23 14.83 -1.98
C PRO A 95 -5.10 13.55 -2.81
N VAL A 96 -4.32 12.58 -2.31
CA VAL A 96 -4.04 11.32 -2.99
C VAL A 96 -4.05 10.13 -2.03
N TRP A 97 -4.50 8.99 -2.54
CA TRP A 97 -4.38 7.71 -1.85
C TRP A 97 -2.95 7.17 -1.96
N LYS A 98 -2.27 7.03 -0.83
CA LYS A 98 -0.92 6.44 -0.75
C LYS A 98 -1.01 5.03 -0.19
N GLU A 99 -0.30 4.09 -0.81
CA GLU A 99 -0.18 2.74 -0.26
C GLU A 99 0.51 2.82 1.11
N ARG A 100 -0.09 2.19 2.11
CA ARG A 100 0.40 2.23 3.49
C ARG A 100 0.96 0.89 3.95
N GLY A 101 0.35 -0.21 3.54
CA GLY A 101 0.88 -1.54 3.83
C GLY A 101 0.07 -2.66 3.21
N LEU A 102 0.75 -3.77 2.93
CA LEU A 102 0.16 -5.03 2.50
C LEU A 102 0.43 -6.07 3.58
N GLY A 103 -0.60 -6.77 4.03
CA GLY A 103 -0.50 -7.70 5.15
C GLY A 103 -1.79 -8.44 5.46
N GLU A 104 -1.78 -9.18 6.56
CA GLU A 104 -3.01 -9.70 7.16
C GLU A 104 -3.67 -8.61 8.01
N SER A 105 -4.89 -8.21 7.64
CA SER A 105 -5.77 -7.45 8.53
C SER A 105 -6.38 -8.40 9.54
N LYS A 106 -6.47 -7.97 10.79
CA LYS A 106 -7.12 -8.70 11.87
C LYS A 106 -8.10 -7.80 12.61
N LEU A 107 -9.21 -8.38 13.03
CA LEU A 107 -10.00 -7.89 14.15
C LEU A 107 -9.65 -8.75 15.35
N LEU A 108 -9.10 -8.15 16.39
CA LEU A 108 -8.63 -8.82 17.60
C LEU A 108 -9.52 -8.45 18.76
N GLN A 109 -10.07 -9.45 19.43
CA GLN A 109 -10.90 -9.29 20.63
C GLN A 109 -10.08 -9.60 21.88
N HIS A 110 -10.02 -8.64 22.81
CA HIS A 110 -9.36 -8.85 24.09
C HIS A 110 -10.12 -9.87 24.96
N LYS A 111 -9.42 -10.85 25.52
CA LYS A 111 -10.01 -11.98 26.27
C LYS A 111 -10.87 -11.55 27.46
N THR A 112 -10.38 -10.58 28.24
CA THR A 112 -11.06 -10.05 29.43
C THR A 112 -12.06 -8.95 29.14
N THR A 113 -11.63 -7.85 28.50
CA THR A 113 -12.49 -6.66 28.28
C THR A 113 -13.48 -6.84 27.12
N LYS A 114 -13.27 -7.85 26.26
CA LYS A 114 -14.03 -8.13 25.03
C LYS A 114 -14.00 -7.00 23.99
N LYS A 115 -13.18 -5.96 24.21
CA LYS A 115 -12.97 -4.86 23.25
C LYS A 115 -12.29 -5.39 22.00
N ILE A 116 -12.73 -4.90 20.84
CA ILE A 116 -12.24 -5.34 19.54
C ILE A 116 -11.47 -4.22 18.85
N ARG A 117 -10.23 -4.48 18.46
CA ARG A 117 -9.39 -3.56 17.67
C ARG A 117 -9.10 -4.11 16.28
N PHE A 118 -8.96 -3.20 15.32
CA PHE A 118 -8.40 -3.49 14.02
C PHE A 118 -6.88 -3.38 14.10
N LEU A 119 -6.17 -4.38 13.59
CA LEU A 119 -4.71 -4.42 13.50
C LEU A 119 -4.29 -4.88 12.11
N LEU A 120 -3.35 -4.17 11.48
CA LEU A 120 -2.64 -4.66 10.29
C LEU A 120 -1.15 -4.40 10.44
N ARG A 121 -0.37 -5.47 10.25
CA ARG A 121 1.09 -5.42 10.14
C ARG A 121 1.51 -5.57 8.69
N GLN A 122 2.49 -4.79 8.27
CA GLN A 122 3.07 -4.92 6.94
C GLN A 122 3.92 -6.18 6.86
N ASP A 123 3.81 -6.90 5.75
CA ASP A 123 4.66 -8.05 5.46
C ASP A 123 6.15 -7.73 5.51
N LYS A 124 6.94 -8.75 5.85
CA LYS A 124 8.41 -8.73 5.98
C LYS A 124 8.92 -7.86 7.13
N THR A 125 8.45 -6.62 7.25
CA THR A 125 8.89 -5.69 8.31
C THR A 125 8.15 -5.90 9.63
N LEU A 126 6.95 -6.51 9.59
CA LEU A 126 6.06 -6.72 10.73
C LEU A 126 5.66 -5.44 11.48
N LYS A 127 5.91 -4.27 10.85
CA LYS A 127 5.56 -2.96 11.39
C LYS A 127 4.05 -2.81 11.43
N VAL A 128 3.55 -2.29 12.55
CA VAL A 128 2.14 -1.90 12.67
C VAL A 128 1.89 -0.69 11.78
N VAL A 129 0.95 -0.81 10.85
CA VAL A 129 0.57 0.30 9.96
C VAL A 129 -0.87 0.76 10.18
N ALA A 130 -1.66 -0.04 10.89
CA ALA A 130 -2.93 0.37 11.47
C ALA A 130 -3.20 -0.37 12.77
N ASN A 131 -3.66 0.37 13.78
CA ASN A 131 -4.05 -0.13 15.08
C ASN A 131 -5.04 0.87 15.72
N HIS A 132 -6.32 0.47 15.82
CA HIS A 132 -7.37 1.30 16.40
C HIS A 132 -8.54 0.45 16.88
N TYR A 133 -9.26 0.90 17.90
CA TYR A 133 -10.53 0.28 18.28
C TYR A 133 -11.61 0.52 17.23
N VAL A 134 -12.45 -0.48 16.99
CA VAL A 134 -13.59 -0.37 16.08
C VAL A 134 -14.74 0.32 16.83
N LEU A 135 -14.76 1.65 16.80
CA LEU A 135 -15.76 2.48 17.48
C LEU A 135 -16.53 3.29 16.46
N GLU A 136 -17.71 2.80 16.08
CA GLU A 136 -18.59 3.51 15.17
C GLU A 136 -19.21 4.73 15.87
N THR A 137 -18.82 5.91 15.39
CA THR A 137 -19.43 7.20 15.73
C THR A 137 -19.91 7.87 14.44
N GLU A 138 -20.43 9.08 14.53
CA GLU A 138 -20.87 9.82 13.33
C GLU A 138 -19.72 10.05 12.33
N SER A 139 -18.48 10.15 12.81
CA SER A 139 -17.30 10.48 12.00
C SER A 139 -16.22 9.40 11.93
N LEU A 140 -16.22 8.42 12.84
CA LEU A 140 -15.20 7.38 12.94
C LEU A 140 -15.77 5.98 12.73
N CYS A 141 -14.96 5.11 12.16
CA CYS A 141 -15.22 3.69 11.90
C CYS A 141 -16.54 3.39 11.19
N ARG A 142 -17.04 4.33 10.37
CA ARG A 142 -18.18 4.10 9.48
C ARG A 142 -17.68 3.69 8.09
N LEU A 143 -17.93 2.44 7.72
CA LEU A 143 -17.53 1.94 6.40
C LEU A 143 -18.34 2.60 5.29
N ARG A 144 -17.65 3.05 4.24
CA ARG A 144 -18.24 3.59 3.01
C ARG A 144 -17.70 2.83 1.80
N PRO A 145 -18.56 2.53 0.81
CA PRO A 145 -18.10 1.90 -0.43
C PRO A 145 -17.20 2.86 -1.19
N ASN A 146 -16.17 2.33 -1.84
CA ASN A 146 -15.35 3.11 -2.75
C ASN A 146 -16.02 3.23 -4.12
N ILE A 147 -15.96 4.42 -4.73
CA ILE A 147 -16.46 4.63 -6.10
C ILE A 147 -15.58 3.84 -7.07
N GLY A 148 -16.18 2.91 -7.83
CA GLY A 148 -15.50 2.13 -8.86
C GLY A 148 -14.85 0.82 -8.40
N SER A 149 -15.05 0.39 -7.15
CA SER A 149 -14.62 -0.96 -6.73
C SER A 149 -15.37 -1.49 -5.51
N ASP A 150 -16.06 -2.62 -5.69
CA ASP A 150 -16.74 -3.36 -4.60
C ASP A 150 -15.77 -4.15 -3.71
N LYS A 151 -14.48 -4.11 -4.03
CA LYS A 151 -13.42 -4.77 -3.26
C LYS A 151 -12.79 -3.86 -2.21
N ILE A 152 -13.28 -2.62 -2.07
CA ILE A 152 -12.64 -1.60 -1.26
C ILE A 152 -13.66 -0.95 -0.32
N TRP A 153 -13.29 -0.90 0.95
CA TRP A 153 -14.01 -0.15 1.98
C TRP A 153 -13.17 1.02 2.48
N VAL A 154 -13.83 2.16 2.73
CA VAL A 154 -13.20 3.40 3.20
C VAL A 154 -13.78 3.80 4.54
N TRP A 155 -12.95 4.17 5.51
CA TRP A 155 -13.39 4.73 6.80
C TRP A 155 -12.33 5.67 7.39
N THR A 156 -12.71 6.41 8.43
CA THR A 156 -11.81 7.26 9.21
C THR A 156 -11.64 6.65 10.60
N ALA A 157 -10.44 6.66 11.18
CA ALA A 157 -10.22 6.19 12.55
C ALA A 157 -9.09 6.94 13.26
N ASN A 158 -9.07 6.86 14.60
CA ASN A 158 -7.95 7.28 15.44
C ASN A 158 -6.88 6.18 15.41
N ASN A 159 -5.97 6.27 14.45
CA ASN A 159 -4.97 5.26 14.19
C ASN A 159 -3.72 5.51 15.06
N THR A 160 -3.30 4.50 15.83
CA THR A 160 -2.16 4.60 16.75
C THR A 160 -1.02 3.69 16.33
N TYR A 161 0.10 4.24 15.90
CA TYR A 161 1.31 3.50 15.55
C TYR A 161 2.54 4.41 15.77
N ASP A 162 3.73 3.82 15.95
CA ASP A 162 4.96 4.56 16.24
C ASP A 162 4.80 5.59 17.39
N ASP A 163 4.08 5.19 18.45
CA ASP A 163 3.76 6.01 19.63
C ASP A 163 2.95 7.30 19.38
N GLU A 164 2.41 7.48 18.17
CA GLU A 164 1.57 8.62 17.80
C GLU A 164 0.15 8.17 17.46
N THR A 165 -0.85 8.99 17.82
CA THR A 165 -2.25 8.80 17.42
C THR A 165 -2.67 9.87 16.42
N LYS A 166 -3.16 9.46 15.25
CA LYS A 166 -3.58 10.35 14.17
C LYS A 166 -4.98 9.98 13.68
N VAL A 167 -5.81 10.99 13.43
CA VAL A 167 -7.08 10.78 12.72
C VAL A 167 -6.76 10.64 11.24
N GLU A 168 -6.95 9.45 10.69
CA GLU A 168 -6.61 9.16 9.29
C GLU A 168 -7.78 8.54 8.57
N GLN A 169 -7.98 8.93 7.30
CA GLN A 169 -8.89 8.25 6.40
C GLN A 169 -8.14 7.15 5.65
N MET A 170 -8.70 5.95 5.71
CA MET A 170 -8.08 4.72 5.23
C MET A 170 -8.99 4.03 4.22
N ALA A 171 -8.38 3.32 3.28
CA ALA A 171 -9.08 2.44 2.36
C ALA A 171 -8.44 1.05 2.39
N LEU A 172 -9.26 0.02 2.55
CA LEU A 172 -8.80 -1.37 2.62
C LEU A 172 -9.28 -2.13 1.40
N LYS A 173 -8.34 -2.63 0.61
CA LYS A 173 -8.58 -3.37 -0.62
C LYS A 173 -8.39 -4.87 -0.41
N PHE A 174 -9.35 -5.65 -0.89
CA PHE A 174 -9.34 -7.10 -0.88
C PHE A 174 -9.07 -7.70 -2.25
N GLY A 175 -8.64 -8.97 -2.29
CA GLY A 175 -8.44 -9.70 -3.54
C GLY A 175 -9.77 -10.04 -4.21
N GLN A 176 -10.75 -10.46 -3.41
CA GLN A 176 -12.08 -10.87 -3.85
C GLN A 176 -13.19 -10.02 -3.25
N ILE A 177 -14.32 -9.92 -3.95
CA ILE A 177 -15.50 -9.16 -3.50
C ILE A 177 -16.10 -9.80 -2.24
N ASP A 178 -16.14 -11.13 -2.17
CA ASP A 178 -16.72 -11.83 -1.02
C ASP A 178 -15.92 -11.60 0.27
N GLN A 179 -14.60 -11.45 0.15
CA GLN A 179 -13.74 -11.05 1.28
C GLN A 179 -14.08 -9.64 1.77
N ALA A 180 -14.34 -8.71 0.85
CA ALA A 180 -14.75 -7.36 1.22
C ALA A 180 -16.13 -7.35 1.89
N LYS A 181 -17.10 -8.14 1.39
CA LYS A 181 -18.42 -8.28 2.02
C LYS A 181 -18.33 -8.86 3.43
N LEU A 182 -17.54 -9.94 3.59
CA LEU A 182 -17.33 -10.56 4.90
C LEU A 182 -16.63 -9.61 5.89
N PHE A 183 -15.65 -8.83 5.41
CA PHE A 183 -15.03 -7.79 6.24
C PHE A 183 -16.07 -6.78 6.73
N LYS A 184 -16.93 -6.29 5.83
CA LYS A 184 -17.97 -5.32 6.20
C LYS A 184 -18.86 -5.87 7.32
N GLU A 185 -19.36 -7.09 7.15
CA GLU A 185 -20.20 -7.76 8.15
C GLU A 185 -19.48 -7.85 9.50
N LYS A 186 -18.23 -8.33 9.51
CA LYS A 186 -17.46 -8.51 10.74
C LYS A 186 -17.04 -7.21 11.40
N PHE A 187 -16.79 -6.18 10.62
CA PHE A 187 -16.43 -4.86 11.13
C PHE A 187 -17.64 -4.17 11.78
N GLU A 188 -18.83 -4.25 11.15
CA GLU A 188 -20.08 -3.74 11.72
C GLU A 188 -20.51 -4.54 12.96
N GLU A 189 -20.32 -5.87 12.96
CA GLU A 189 -20.52 -6.72 14.14
C GLU A 189 -19.61 -6.30 15.30
N ALA A 190 -18.32 -6.09 15.02
CA ALA A 190 -17.36 -5.62 16.01
C ALA A 190 -17.68 -4.22 16.55
N ALA A 191 -18.13 -3.30 15.68
CA ALA A 191 -18.56 -1.97 16.08
C ALA A 191 -19.74 -2.03 17.07
N LYS A 192 -20.72 -2.90 16.82
CA LYS A 192 -21.86 -3.10 17.70
C LYS A 192 -21.44 -3.65 19.07
N ILE A 193 -20.61 -4.69 19.09
CA ILE A 193 -20.08 -5.28 20.34
C ILE A 193 -19.35 -4.22 21.16
N ASN A 194 -18.45 -3.46 20.52
CA ASN A 194 -17.73 -2.39 21.21
C ASN A 194 -18.68 -1.31 21.73
N LYS A 195 -19.66 -0.88 20.94
CA LYS A 195 -20.62 0.14 21.39
C LYS A 195 -21.30 -0.26 22.70
N GLU A 196 -21.73 -1.51 22.83
CA GLU A 196 -22.35 -2.02 24.06
C GLU A 196 -21.37 -2.01 25.25
N ILE A 197 -20.12 -2.44 25.04
CA ILE A 197 -19.07 -2.46 26.07
C ILE A 197 -18.74 -1.06 26.57
N PHE A 198 -18.48 -0.12 25.65
CA PHE A 198 -18.07 1.23 26.01
C PHE A 198 -19.22 2.04 26.66
N GLN A 199 -20.48 1.78 26.28
CA GLN A 199 -21.64 2.35 26.96
C GLN A 199 -21.82 1.79 28.38
N ALA A 200 -21.59 0.49 28.57
CA ALA A 200 -21.66 -0.13 29.89
C ALA A 200 -20.58 0.39 30.84
N GLU A 201 -19.37 0.68 30.34
CA GLU A 201 -18.30 1.31 31.11
C GLU A 201 -18.63 2.76 31.49
N GLY A 202 -19.17 3.56 30.55
CA GLY A 202 -19.54 4.95 30.82
C GLY A 202 -20.69 5.12 31.82
N LYS A 203 -21.51 4.09 32.03
CA LYS A 203 -22.62 4.09 33.00
C LYS A 203 -22.23 3.62 34.41
N LYS A 204 -21.00 3.11 34.59
CA LYS A 204 -20.47 2.68 35.90
C LYS A 204 -19.88 3.83 36.73
N CYS A 205 -19.89 5.06 36.20
CA CYS A 205 -19.51 6.28 36.91
C CYS A 205 -20.73 7.02 37.44
#